data_AF-A0A2W4QZL4-F1
#
_entry.id   AF-A0A2W4QZL4-F1
#
_cell.length_a   1.000
_cell.length_b   1.000
_cell.length_c   1.000
_cell.angle_alpha   90.00
_cell.angle_beta   90.00
_cell.angle_gamma   90.00
#
_symmetry.space_group_name_H-M   'P 1'
#
loop_
_entity.id
_entity.type
_entity.pdbx_description
1 polymer ?
#
loop_
_entity_poly.entity_id
_entity_poly.type
_entity_poly.pdbx_seq_one_letter_code
_entity_poly.pdbx_strand_id
1 'polypeptide(L)'
;IPVIANGEIWTVDDYRRCVEISGVKDVMLGRGMIANPALARMIKLGGEAALNWADLQVLLQDFWKLVVQRTQPKTQCGRMKQWLNYLRIAYPEAEDAFLALRRVTSPEELEFRLFGQKLSFRQGLPDKSAG
;
A
#
# COMPACT_ATOMS: atom_id res chain seq x y z
N ILE A 1 -26.23 9.80 -17.65
CA ILE A 1 -25.89 9.28 -16.30
C ILE A 1 -24.38 9.07 -16.28
N PRO A 2 -23.64 9.54 -15.27
CA PRO A 2 -22.21 9.28 -15.17
C PRO A 2 -21.96 7.78 -14.95
N VAL A 3 -21.06 7.19 -15.73
CA VAL A 3 -20.66 5.78 -15.65
C VAL A 3 -19.23 5.73 -15.15
N ILE A 4 -18.93 4.79 -14.24
CA ILE A 4 -17.59 4.56 -13.72
C ILE A 4 -17.18 3.13 -14.09
N ALA A 5 -16.10 2.97 -14.85
CA ALA A 5 -15.58 1.64 -15.15
C ALA A 5 -14.81 1.07 -13.95
N ASN A 6 -14.93 -0.24 -13.72
CA ASN A 6 -14.25 -0.92 -12.61
C ASN A 6 -13.75 -2.30 -13.04
N GLY A 7 -12.61 -2.70 -12.49
CA GLY A 7 -12.00 -4.01 -12.68
C GLY A 7 -10.68 -3.95 -13.43
N GLU A 8 -9.71 -4.75 -12.97
CA GLU A 8 -8.45 -5.07 -13.67
C GLU A 8 -7.59 -3.89 -14.17
N ILE A 9 -7.66 -2.72 -13.52
CA ILE A 9 -6.72 -1.62 -13.77
C ILE A 9 -5.54 -1.76 -12.79
N TRP A 10 -4.44 -2.33 -13.25
CA TRP A 10 -3.21 -2.55 -12.49
C TRP A 10 -2.10 -1.57 -12.88
N THR A 11 -2.14 -1.08 -14.12
CA THR A 11 -1.14 -0.20 -14.72
C THR A 11 -1.79 1.00 -15.40
N VAL A 12 -0.97 1.98 -15.80
CA VAL A 12 -1.44 3.11 -16.62
C VAL A 12 -1.90 2.65 -18.00
N ASP A 13 -1.32 1.57 -18.53
CA ASP A 13 -1.74 1.01 -19.81
C ASP A 13 -3.08 0.29 -19.72
N ASP A 14 -3.36 -0.39 -18.60
CA ASP A 14 -4.70 -0.95 -18.35
C ASP A 14 -5.76 0.16 -18.31
N TYR A 15 -5.44 1.30 -17.68
CA TYR A 15 -6.31 2.47 -17.70
C TYR A 15 -6.52 3.00 -19.12
N ARG A 16 -5.45 3.21 -19.89
CA ARG A 16 -5.52 3.70 -21.27
C ARG A 16 -6.39 2.78 -22.13
N ARG A 17 -6.18 1.46 -22.03
CA ARG A 17 -6.96 0.44 -22.71
C ARG A 17 -8.42 0.44 -22.28
N CYS A 18 -8.70 0.60 -20.98
CA CYS A 18 -10.06 0.71 -20.46
C CYS A 18 -10.79 1.92 -21.07
N VAL A 19 -10.14 3.08 -21.11
CA VAL A 19 -10.69 4.31 -21.72
C VAL A 19 -10.90 4.12 -23.22
N GLU A 20 -9.93 3.53 -23.92
CA GLU A 20 -10.00 3.28 -25.37
C GLU A 20 -11.19 2.39 -25.74
N ILE A 21 -11.41 1.30 -25.00
CA ILE A 21 -12.47 0.33 -25.29
C ILE A 21 -13.85 0.83 -24.85
N SER A 22 -13.94 1.42 -23.65
CA SER A 22 -15.23 1.77 -23.04
C SER A 22 -15.69 3.20 -23.33
N GLY A 23 -14.78 4.10 -23.72
CA GLY A 23 -15.03 5.54 -23.80
C GLY A 23 -15.21 6.22 -22.42
N VAL A 24 -15.08 5.48 -21.31
CA VAL A 24 -15.30 5.98 -19.95
C VAL A 24 -13.96 6.40 -19.34
N LYS A 25 -13.85 7.69 -18.97
CA LYS A 25 -12.64 8.25 -18.35
C LYS A 25 -12.59 8.07 -16.83
N ASP A 26 -13.76 8.00 -16.20
CA ASP A 26 -13.90 7.83 -14.76
C ASP A 26 -13.77 6.34 -14.40
N VAL A 27 -12.74 6.01 -13.61
CA VAL A 27 -12.46 4.63 -13.23
C VAL A 27 -12.33 4.48 -11.72
N MET A 28 -12.79 3.34 -11.20
CA MET A 28 -12.56 2.95 -9.81
C MET A 28 -11.34 2.02 -9.73
N LEU A 29 -10.34 2.43 -8.95
CA LEU A 29 -9.13 1.65 -8.70
C LEU A 29 -9.28 0.81 -7.43
N GLY A 30 -9.12 -0.50 -7.57
CA GLY A 30 -9.15 -1.46 -6.47
C GLY A 30 -7.76 -1.97 -6.12
N ARG A 31 -7.52 -3.26 -6.38
CA ARG A 31 -6.25 -3.95 -6.05
C ARG A 31 -5.02 -3.32 -6.70
N GLY A 32 -5.15 -2.71 -7.87
CA GLY A 32 -4.06 -1.95 -8.50
C GLY A 32 -3.48 -0.86 -7.60
N MET A 33 -4.31 -0.18 -6.80
CA MET A 33 -3.83 0.83 -5.84
C MET A 33 -3.07 0.24 -4.67
N ILE A 34 -3.42 -0.99 -4.27
CA ILE A 34 -2.75 -1.70 -3.17
C ILE A 34 -1.37 -2.18 -3.64
N ALA A 35 -1.31 -2.69 -4.89
CA ALA A 35 -0.08 -3.13 -5.54
C ALA A 35 0.85 -1.96 -5.92
N ASN A 36 0.28 -0.81 -6.30
CA ASN A 36 1.02 0.40 -6.61
C ASN A 36 0.31 1.65 -6.04
N PRO A 37 0.75 2.17 -4.89
CA PRO A 37 0.17 3.37 -4.28
C PRO A 37 0.26 4.64 -5.14
N ALA A 38 1.14 4.66 -6.14
CA ALA A 38 1.29 5.79 -7.07
C ALA A 38 0.30 5.73 -8.24
N LEU A 39 -0.43 4.63 -8.43
CA LEU A 39 -1.17 4.35 -9.67
C LEU A 39 -2.14 5.47 -10.07
N ALA A 40 -2.93 6.02 -9.12
CA ALA A 40 -3.84 7.12 -9.43
C ALA A 40 -3.10 8.37 -9.90
N ARG A 41 -1.96 8.68 -9.28
CA ARG A 41 -1.15 9.84 -9.65
C ARG A 41 -0.51 9.61 -11.03
N MET A 42 0.00 8.42 -11.27
CA MET A 42 0.56 8.04 -12.57
C MET A 42 -0.48 8.11 -13.69
N ILE A 43 -1.71 7.63 -13.46
CA ILE A 43 -2.81 7.75 -14.43
C ILE A 43 -3.08 9.22 -14.74
N LYS A 44 -3.19 10.08 -13.71
CA LYS A 44 -3.45 11.51 -13.90
C LYS A 44 -2.34 12.26 -14.62
N LEU A 45 -1.08 11.84 -14.43
CA LEU A 45 0.11 12.48 -15.00
C LEU A 45 0.67 11.74 -16.22
N GLY A 46 -0.11 10.83 -16.83
CA GLY A 46 0.27 10.19 -18.09
C GLY A 46 1.40 9.17 -17.99
N GLY A 47 1.61 8.54 -16.84
CA GLY A 47 2.66 7.54 -16.61
C GLY A 47 3.84 8.04 -15.80
N GLU A 48 3.94 9.36 -15.61
CA GLU A 48 4.96 9.97 -14.78
C GLU A 48 4.63 9.79 -13.28
N ALA A 49 5.56 10.14 -12.39
CA ALA A 49 5.36 10.10 -10.94
C ALA A 49 5.22 8.69 -10.31
N ALA A 50 5.99 7.72 -10.81
CA ALA A 50 6.26 6.49 -10.05
C ALA A 50 6.86 6.85 -8.68
N LEU A 51 6.45 6.13 -7.64
CA LEU A 51 7.06 6.22 -6.32
C LEU A 51 8.29 5.33 -6.31
N ASN A 52 9.43 5.82 -5.80
CA ASN A 52 10.58 4.92 -5.58
C ASN A 52 10.45 4.19 -4.24
N TRP A 53 11.31 3.20 -3.99
CA TRP A 53 11.27 2.43 -2.75
C TRP A 53 11.49 3.28 -1.49
N ALA A 54 12.39 4.28 -1.54
CA ALA A 54 12.66 5.15 -0.39
C ALA A 54 11.44 5.99 0.00
N ASP A 55 10.71 6.52 -0.97
CA ASP A 55 9.46 7.24 -0.72
C ASP A 55 8.34 6.29 -0.27
N LEU A 56 8.30 5.06 -0.80
CA LEU A 56 7.35 4.03 -0.37
C LEU A 56 7.61 3.59 1.08
N GLN A 57 8.86 3.57 1.55
CA GLN A 57 9.21 3.28 2.94
C GLN A 57 8.51 4.23 3.92
N VAL A 58 8.34 5.50 3.56
CA VAL A 58 7.60 6.46 4.39
C VAL A 58 6.13 6.02 4.54
N LEU A 59 5.49 5.61 3.44
CA LEU A 59 4.12 5.11 3.46
C LEU A 59 3.99 3.78 4.24
N LEU A 60 4.99 2.89 4.14
CA LEU A 60 5.03 1.65 4.91
C LEU A 60 5.10 1.94 6.41
N GLN A 61 5.90 2.92 6.85
CA GLN A 61 5.95 3.34 8.24
C GLN A 61 4.62 3.92 8.73
N ASP A 62 3.95 4.75 7.92
CA ASP A 62 2.66 5.32 8.28
C ASP A 62 1.55 4.28 8.35
N PHE A 63 1.53 3.33 7.41
CA PHE A 63 0.63 2.18 7.50
C PHE A 63 0.92 1.33 8.73
N TRP A 64 2.20 1.07 9.04
CA TRP A 64 2.57 0.31 10.23
C TRP A 64 2.07 0.97 11.52
N LYS A 65 2.20 2.30 11.65
CA LYS A 65 1.62 3.07 12.77
C LYS A 65 0.13 2.78 12.91
N LEU A 66 -0.62 2.84 11.81
CA LEU A 66 -2.06 2.58 11.82
C LEU A 66 -2.37 1.12 12.17
N VAL A 67 -1.59 0.16 11.67
CA VAL A 67 -1.74 -1.26 11.99
C VAL A 67 -1.52 -1.49 13.48
N VAL A 68 -0.46 -0.94 14.07
CA VAL A 68 -0.16 -1.07 15.49
C VAL A 68 -1.28 -0.47 16.34
N GLN A 69 -1.79 0.70 15.97
CA GLN A 69 -2.85 1.40 16.70
C GLN A 69 -4.22 0.72 16.61
N ARG A 70 -4.53 0.05 15.49
CA ARG A 70 -5.90 -0.40 15.17
C ARG A 70 -6.08 -1.91 15.20
N THR A 71 -5.02 -2.69 15.45
CA THR A 71 -5.08 -4.16 15.41
C THR A 71 -4.36 -4.81 16.59
N GLN A 72 -4.80 -6.01 16.95
CA GLN A 72 -4.18 -6.79 18.02
C GLN A 72 -2.74 -7.19 17.64
N PRO A 73 -1.79 -7.21 18.59
CA PRO A 73 -0.37 -7.53 18.33
C PRO A 73 -0.15 -8.77 17.46
N LYS A 74 -0.91 -9.83 17.70
CA LYS A 74 -0.82 -11.10 16.95
C LYS A 74 -1.17 -11.00 15.45
N THR A 75 -1.88 -9.96 15.02
CA THR A 75 -2.30 -9.78 13.61
C THR A 75 -1.50 -8.70 12.86
N GLN A 76 -0.73 -7.88 13.57
CA GLN A 76 -0.02 -6.72 13.00
C GLN A 76 0.95 -7.13 11.89
N CYS A 77 1.88 -8.05 12.18
CA CYS A 77 2.84 -8.56 11.20
C CYS A 77 2.16 -9.16 9.97
N GLY A 78 1.01 -9.83 10.15
CA GLY A 78 0.22 -10.38 9.07
C GLY A 78 -0.30 -9.30 8.11
N ARG A 79 -0.77 -8.16 8.63
CA ARG A 79 -1.26 -7.03 7.83
C ARG A 79 -0.14 -6.39 6.99
N MET A 80 1.03 -6.18 7.60
CA MET A 80 2.18 -5.65 6.85
C MET A 80 2.64 -6.62 5.76
N LYS A 81 2.79 -7.90 6.09
CA LYS A 81 3.17 -8.93 5.11
C LYS A 81 2.15 -9.08 3.98
N GLN A 82 0.86 -8.93 4.27
CA GLN A 82 -0.18 -8.92 3.25
C GLN A 82 0.02 -7.77 2.26
N TRP A 83 0.33 -6.56 2.74
CA TRP A 83 0.55 -5.44 1.84
C TRP A 83 1.85 -5.59 1.04
N LEU A 84 2.95 -5.97 1.68
CA LEU A 84 4.20 -6.30 0.99
C LEU A 84 3.98 -7.34 -0.11
N ASN A 85 3.15 -8.36 0.14
CA ASN A 85 2.84 -9.35 -0.88
C ASN A 85 2.15 -8.76 -2.12
N TYR A 86 1.30 -7.73 -1.97
CA TYR A 86 0.72 -7.02 -3.10
C TYR A 86 1.75 -6.12 -3.81
N LEU A 87 2.61 -5.44 -3.05
CA LEU A 87 3.61 -4.50 -3.58
C LEU A 87 4.64 -5.19 -4.49
N ARG A 88 4.88 -6.49 -4.32
CA ARG A 88 5.75 -7.31 -5.20
C ARG A 88 5.39 -7.23 -6.69
N ILE A 89 4.14 -6.87 -7.01
CA ILE A 89 3.69 -6.69 -8.39
C ILE A 89 4.40 -5.50 -9.06
N ALA A 90 4.67 -4.42 -8.31
CA ALA A 90 5.21 -3.17 -8.86
C ALA A 90 6.61 -2.80 -8.34
N TYR A 91 7.06 -3.41 -7.23
CA TYR A 91 8.30 -3.06 -6.55
C TYR A 91 9.16 -4.31 -6.31
N PRO A 92 10.30 -4.48 -7.02
CA PRO A 92 11.23 -5.58 -6.78
C PRO A 92 11.71 -5.65 -5.33
N GLU A 93 11.97 -4.50 -4.70
CA GLU A 93 12.42 -4.41 -3.30
C GLU A 93 11.39 -4.97 -2.31
N ALA A 94 10.10 -5.00 -2.69
CA ALA A 94 9.06 -5.63 -1.88
C ALA A 94 9.17 -7.17 -1.86
N GLU A 95 9.75 -7.79 -2.90
CA GLU A 95 10.09 -9.22 -2.89
C GLU A 95 11.09 -9.51 -1.78
N ASP A 96 12.20 -8.78 -1.78
CA ASP A 96 13.28 -8.96 -0.81
C ASP A 96 12.77 -8.72 0.62
N ALA A 97 12.02 -7.63 0.82
CA ALA A 97 11.40 -7.32 2.10
C ALA A 97 10.40 -8.41 2.55
N PHE A 98 9.56 -8.90 1.65
CA PHE A 98 8.60 -9.96 1.97
C PHE A 98 9.31 -11.27 2.34
N LEU A 99 10.32 -11.68 1.58
CA LEU A 99 11.09 -12.89 1.85
C LEU A 99 11.82 -12.81 3.20
N ALA A 100 12.41 -11.66 3.52
CA ALA A 100 13.04 -11.42 4.81
C ALA A 100 12.05 -11.50 5.99
N LEU A 101 10.80 -11.06 5.78
CA LEU A 101 9.79 -10.97 6.85
C LEU A 101 8.84 -12.17 6.93
N ARG A 102 8.80 -13.08 5.95
CA ARG A 102 7.75 -14.11 5.85
C ARG A 102 7.56 -14.94 7.13
N ARG A 103 8.65 -15.23 7.85
CA ARG A 103 8.66 -15.98 9.13
C ARG A 103 8.62 -15.10 10.38
N VAL A 104 8.76 -13.78 10.25
CA VAL A 104 8.73 -12.85 11.38
C VAL A 104 7.31 -12.73 11.94
N THR A 105 7.20 -12.88 13.26
CA THR A 105 5.95 -12.78 14.03
C THR A 105 5.98 -11.67 15.08
N SER A 106 7.18 -11.22 15.48
CA SER A 106 7.35 -10.12 16.43
C SER A 106 7.24 -8.76 15.73
N PRO A 107 6.38 -7.84 16.24
CA PRO A 107 6.32 -6.45 15.76
C PRO A 107 7.66 -5.73 15.82
N GLU A 108 8.43 -5.91 16.89
CA GLU A 108 9.73 -5.27 17.09
C GLU A 108 10.79 -5.79 16.10
N GLU A 109 10.82 -7.10 15.86
CA GLU A 109 11.71 -7.67 14.85
C GLU A 109 11.32 -7.18 13.45
N LEU A 110 10.02 -7.08 13.14
CA LEU A 110 9.56 -6.54 11.87
C LEU A 110 10.05 -5.12 11.66
N GLU A 111 9.93 -4.24 12.67
CA GLU A 111 10.40 -2.86 12.59
C GLU A 111 11.90 -2.79 12.31
N PHE A 112 12.71 -3.57 13.03
CA PHE A 112 14.15 -3.58 12.81
C PHE A 112 14.53 -4.11 11.42
N ARG A 113 13.87 -5.17 10.94
CA ARG A 113 14.16 -5.79 9.64
C ARG A 113 13.69 -4.94 8.46
N LEU A 114 12.55 -4.27 8.59
CA LEU A 114 11.94 -3.51 7.50
C LEU A 114 12.40 -2.05 7.47
N PHE A 115 12.52 -1.42 8.64
CA PHE A 115 12.78 0.01 8.77
C PHE A 115 14.18 0.32 9.33
N GLY A 116 14.95 -0.71 9.73
CA GLY A 116 16.28 -0.53 10.32
C GLY A 116 16.27 -0.02 11.76
N GLN A 117 15.10 0.25 12.33
CA GLN A 117 14.94 0.82 13.66
C GLN A 117 13.56 0.52 14.24
N LYS A 118 13.47 0.53 15.57
CA LYS A 118 12.18 0.56 16.26
C LYS A 118 11.49 1.89 16.00
N LEU A 119 10.20 1.85 15.66
CA LEU A 119 9.43 3.07 15.46
C LEU A 119 8.87 3.54 16.80
N SER A 120 9.17 4.78 17.17
CA SER A 120 8.63 5.40 18.38
C SER A 120 7.32 6.10 18.04
N PHE A 121 6.21 5.63 18.60
CA PHE A 121 4.90 6.27 18.45
C PHE A 121 4.66 7.19 19.64
N ARG A 122 4.45 8.49 19.41
CA ARG A 122 3.86 9.35 20.45
C ARG A 122 2.42 8.88 20.67
N GLN A 123 2.06 8.49 21.89
CA GLN A 123 0.66 8.28 22.25
C GLN A 123 -0.07 9.61 22.10
N GLY A 124 -1.10 9.66 21.25
CA GLY A 124 -1.87 10.89 21.08
C GLY A 124 -2.93 10.83 19.99
N LEU A 125 -4.08 10.25 20.31
CA LEU A 125 -5.40 10.84 20.00
C LEU A 125 -6.41 10.24 21.00
N PRO A 126 -7.32 11.07 21.56
CA PRO A 126 -8.25 10.63 22.59
C PRO A 126 -9.17 9.52 22.08
N ASP A 127 -9.50 8.64 23.02
CA ASP A 127 -10.48 7.59 22.90
C ASP A 127 -11.80 8.14 22.34
N LYS A 128 -12.32 7.53 21.27
CA LYS A 128 -13.66 7.83 20.73
C LYS A 128 -14.75 6.96 21.36
N SER A 129 -14.53 6.43 22.56
CA SER A 129 -15.59 5.85 23.40
C SER A 129 -16.14 6.87 24.40
N ALA A 130 -16.91 7.80 23.86
CA ALA A 130 -17.96 8.51 24.59
C ALA A 130 -19.06 8.89 23.58
N GLY A 131 -20.00 7.97 23.42
CA GLY A 131 -21.30 8.18 22.79
C GLY A 131 -22.36 7.68 23.75
#